data_AF-A0A1I7XFT6-F1
#
_entry.id   AF-A0A1I7XFT6-F1
#
_cell.length_a   1.000
_cell.length_b   1.000
_cell.length_c   1.000
_cell.angle_alpha   90.00
_cell.angle_beta   90.00
_cell.angle_gamma   90.00
#
_symmetry.space_group_name_H-M   'P 1'
#
loop_
_entity.id
_entity.type
_entity.pdbx_description
1 polymer ?
#
loop_
_entity_poly.entity_id
_entity_poly.type
_entity_poly.pdbx_seq_one_letter_code
_entity_poly.pdbx_strand_id
1 'polypeptide(L)'
;MLARIFPKVQSTARCLTISRSMSFGGPGMSSVETVHLLTCGRKKGDEYVINGSKAWITGGGHAKWYVYHYFPKSVIVTSSITYSGFKIIAMSAFDMTRPGVAAGALGISWRALDESAKYVKLFMKRHIEQNDDLRFLYSPAHAISRVEYQIHKEFSGDSLNNSFMSVTIESNDENKNLLTEEKGRKVRMFNKYVLENMTITLEGNELVFGRDVCPRLKQCTLSNAIADIFFETFWSKRLRSDPRIKIEYPTMKFFENKLFLPTHFYGVKAGGELGVESIEMVHLIYQIPSYKNTTSEEVSTAFANSLRSLLGTEIAPFKTSVFSLSILKEEMQKNVTYTAPFISLTILLLVSFTVGSCDKQIRTYSSMTGDWISSKPIEAMIGVLTSTMAIISAAGLLFALGEPFIYQLTFFAAAKTPDAISPTRHFFSKIFAPFLCRPSTRLALFLIYAVYIFLAFYGCSLLRPNLIPSRLVVDDSPLLDYLHLAEGKIWAEGLIGRVYVNNAPDFSKHPEQTTYEY
;
A
#
# COMPACT_ATOMS: atom_id res chain seq x y z
N MET A 1 23.25 22.21 -40.09
CA MET A 1 21.80 21.91 -39.97
C MET A 1 21.01 23.13 -40.41
N LEU A 2 20.31 23.04 -41.53
CA LEU A 2 19.37 24.05 -42.00
C LEU A 2 18.04 23.83 -41.27
N ALA A 3 17.56 24.83 -40.53
CA ALA A 3 16.27 24.79 -39.84
C ALA A 3 15.26 25.66 -40.59
N ARG A 4 14.10 25.10 -40.95
CA ARG A 4 12.99 25.80 -41.61
C ARG A 4 12.21 26.66 -40.60
N ILE A 5 11.95 27.92 -40.92
CA ILE A 5 11.15 28.86 -40.11
C ILE A 5 10.27 29.73 -41.06
N PHE A 6 8.97 29.82 -40.79
CA PHE A 6 7.98 30.71 -41.45
C PHE A 6 7.62 31.92 -40.53
N PRO A 7 7.05 33.04 -41.04
CA PRO A 7 7.78 34.32 -41.03
C PRO A 7 7.13 35.45 -40.21
N LYS A 8 7.96 36.25 -39.54
CA LYS A 8 7.89 37.74 -39.46
C LYS A 8 8.90 38.24 -38.42
N VAL A 9 10.17 38.31 -38.78
CA VAL A 9 11.12 39.18 -38.07
C VAL A 9 12.02 39.84 -39.11
N GLN A 10 12.12 41.17 -38.97
CA GLN A 10 12.63 42.17 -39.89
C GLN A 10 13.79 41.76 -40.82
N SER A 11 13.66 42.20 -42.07
CA SER A 11 14.68 42.20 -43.10
C SER A 11 15.80 43.18 -42.77
N THR A 12 16.91 42.72 -42.19
CA THR A 12 18.25 43.28 -42.40
C THR A 12 19.27 42.40 -41.66
N ALA A 13 20.36 42.05 -42.35
CA ALA A 13 21.42 41.21 -41.79
C ALA A 13 22.03 41.86 -40.54
N ARG A 14 22.04 41.15 -39.40
CA ARG A 14 22.70 41.59 -38.16
C ARG A 14 23.34 40.39 -37.46
N CYS A 15 24.56 40.60 -36.93
CA CYS A 15 25.27 39.60 -36.13
C CYS A 15 24.75 39.57 -34.69
N LEU A 16 24.63 38.35 -34.15
CA LEU A 16 23.97 37.99 -32.89
C LEU A 16 24.98 37.35 -31.93
N THR A 17 24.76 37.49 -30.62
CA THR A 17 25.37 36.64 -29.61
C THR A 17 24.29 35.69 -29.10
N ILE A 18 24.53 34.37 -29.16
CA ILE A 18 23.54 33.34 -28.82
C ILE A 18 24.10 32.51 -27.67
N SER A 19 23.39 32.43 -26.54
CA SER A 19 23.56 31.33 -25.59
C SER A 19 22.51 30.26 -25.88
N ARG A 20 22.91 28.98 -25.83
CA ARG A 20 22.02 27.82 -26.03
C ARG A 20 21.99 27.01 -24.74
N SER A 21 20.80 26.73 -24.21
CA SER A 21 20.61 25.76 -23.13
C SER A 21 19.82 24.55 -23.66
N MET A 22 20.33 23.35 -23.38
CA MET A 22 19.52 22.13 -23.30
C MET A 22 19.19 21.94 -21.82
N SER A 23 17.93 21.67 -21.49
CA SER A 23 17.55 21.33 -20.11
C SER A 23 18.05 19.94 -19.78
N PHE A 24 19.04 19.86 -18.90
CA PHE A 24 19.35 18.65 -18.13
C PHE A 24 19.61 19.03 -16.66
N GLY A 25 19.06 18.25 -15.75
CA GLY A 25 19.05 18.50 -14.32
C GLY A 25 20.40 18.18 -13.66
N GLY A 26 20.93 19.15 -12.93
CA GLY A 26 22.08 19.02 -12.06
C GLY A 26 22.48 20.40 -11.51
N PRO A 27 22.57 20.62 -10.18
CA PRO A 27 23.04 21.88 -9.63
C PRO A 27 24.57 21.87 -9.62
N GLY A 28 25.20 22.33 -10.70
CA GLY A 28 26.65 22.46 -10.71
C GLY A 28 27.19 22.78 -12.10
N MET A 29 28.03 23.83 -12.17
CA MET A 29 28.79 24.30 -13.34
C MET A 29 27.99 25.11 -14.37
N SER A 30 27.76 26.39 -14.04
CA SER A 30 27.52 27.45 -15.03
C SER A 30 28.71 28.43 -15.05
N SER A 31 29.83 28.01 -15.62
CA SER A 31 30.91 28.93 -16.00
C SER A 31 31.52 28.45 -17.31
N VAL A 32 30.96 28.92 -18.42
CA VAL A 32 31.61 28.84 -19.73
C VAL A 32 31.84 30.29 -20.18
N GLU A 33 33.09 30.63 -20.47
CA GLU A 33 33.50 31.94 -20.97
C GLU A 33 32.83 32.23 -22.32
N THR A 34 31.85 33.14 -22.31
CA THR A 34 31.16 33.62 -23.52
C THR A 34 31.95 34.73 -24.21
N VAL A 35 33.28 34.62 -24.35
CA VAL A 35 34.10 35.73 -24.87
C VAL A 35 34.25 35.71 -26.40
N HIS A 36 33.91 34.60 -27.11
CA HIS A 36 34.15 34.53 -28.57
C HIS A 36 33.04 33.89 -29.44
N LEU A 37 31.79 33.79 -28.98
CA LEU A 37 30.70 33.17 -29.78
C LEU A 37 29.84 34.23 -30.51
N LEU A 38 30.33 34.71 -31.65
CA LEU A 38 29.55 35.53 -32.59
C LEU A 38 28.84 34.62 -33.59
N THR A 39 27.52 34.73 -33.70
CA THR A 39 26.70 33.92 -34.61
C THR A 39 25.85 34.84 -35.47
N CYS A 40 25.96 34.78 -36.80
CA CYS A 40 25.22 35.68 -37.70
C CYS A 40 24.16 34.90 -38.49
N GLY A 41 22.93 35.41 -38.50
CA GLY A 41 21.80 34.88 -39.28
C GLY A 41 21.64 35.61 -40.60
N ARG A 42 21.58 34.89 -41.72
CA ARG A 42 21.32 35.44 -43.06
C ARG A 42 20.09 34.77 -43.68
N LYS A 43 19.17 35.57 -44.18
CA LYS A 43 18.02 35.08 -44.95
C LYS A 43 18.51 34.60 -46.32
N LYS A 44 18.18 33.36 -46.70
CA LYS A 44 18.49 32.77 -48.00
C LYS A 44 17.21 32.15 -48.55
N GLY A 45 16.50 32.89 -49.41
CA GLY A 45 15.16 32.53 -49.88
C GLY A 45 14.12 32.64 -48.75
N ASP A 46 13.28 31.60 -48.60
CA ASP A 46 12.28 31.50 -47.53
C ASP A 46 12.85 30.98 -46.19
N GLU A 47 14.16 30.70 -46.13
CA GLU A 47 14.82 30.14 -44.95
C GLU A 47 15.81 31.13 -44.33
N TYR A 48 16.07 30.97 -43.03
CA TYR A 48 17.10 31.71 -42.30
C TYR A 48 18.26 30.78 -41.95
N VAL A 49 19.45 31.08 -42.46
CA VAL A 49 20.68 30.32 -42.22
C VAL A 49 21.49 31.01 -41.13
N ILE A 50 21.74 30.31 -40.02
CA ILE A 50 22.49 30.85 -38.89
C ILE A 50 23.87 30.19 -38.84
N ASN A 51 24.94 31.00 -38.87
CA ASN A 51 26.32 30.53 -38.91
C ASN A 51 27.07 30.92 -37.62
N GLY A 52 27.46 29.92 -36.83
CA GLY A 52 28.15 30.10 -35.55
C GLY A 52 28.60 28.77 -34.94
N SER A 53 29.59 28.83 -34.04
CA SER A 53 30.17 27.67 -33.35
C SER A 53 29.28 27.19 -32.20
N LYS A 54 29.11 25.86 -32.11
CA LYS A 54 28.30 25.20 -31.09
C LYS A 54 29.17 24.89 -29.87
N ALA A 55 28.89 25.48 -28.72
CA ALA A 55 29.48 25.08 -27.45
C ALA A 55 28.47 24.20 -26.69
N TRP A 56 28.90 23.01 -26.27
CA TRP A 56 28.06 22.02 -25.57
C TRP A 56 28.25 22.14 -24.06
N ILE A 57 27.15 22.07 -23.30
CA ILE A 57 27.22 21.82 -21.85
C ILE A 57 27.14 20.30 -21.57
N THR A 58 26.52 19.50 -22.46
CA THR A 58 26.14 18.09 -22.18
C THR A 58 26.49 17.06 -23.26
N GLY A 59 27.19 17.44 -24.34
CA GLY A 59 27.64 16.51 -25.39
C GLY A 59 26.56 15.81 -26.26
N GLY A 60 25.26 16.10 -26.09
CA GLY A 60 24.17 15.37 -26.77
C GLY A 60 23.91 15.76 -28.23
N GLY A 61 24.26 14.90 -29.20
CA GLY A 61 24.29 15.18 -30.65
C GLY A 61 23.02 15.72 -31.36
N HIS A 62 21.79 15.44 -30.87
CA HIS A 62 20.54 15.74 -31.58
C HIS A 62 19.42 16.26 -30.65
N ALA A 63 18.66 17.27 -31.10
CA ALA A 63 17.47 17.81 -30.41
C ALA A 63 16.29 17.97 -31.37
N LYS A 64 15.07 17.69 -30.91
CA LYS A 64 13.84 17.87 -31.68
C LYS A 64 13.38 19.33 -31.74
N TRP A 65 13.69 20.13 -30.72
CA TRP A 65 13.35 21.56 -30.63
C TRP A 65 14.54 22.37 -30.13
N TYR A 66 14.67 23.59 -30.66
CA TYR A 66 15.64 24.58 -30.20
C TYR A 66 14.91 25.89 -29.91
N VAL A 67 15.18 26.48 -28.75
CA VAL A 67 14.64 27.79 -28.36
C VAL A 67 15.75 28.82 -28.51
N TYR A 68 15.43 29.96 -29.14
CA TYR A 68 16.36 31.07 -29.38
C TYR A 68 15.79 32.34 -28.76
N HIS A 69 16.64 33.09 -28.06
CA HIS A 69 16.29 34.42 -27.53
C HIS A 69 16.97 35.50 -28.37
N TYR A 70 16.20 36.48 -28.84
CA TYR A 70 16.67 37.61 -29.65
C TYR A 70 16.79 38.86 -28.77
N PHE A 71 17.95 39.53 -28.83
CA PHE A 71 18.15 40.85 -28.20
C PHE A 71 18.53 41.89 -29.26
N PRO A 72 17.84 43.05 -29.32
CA PRO A 72 18.20 44.13 -30.23
C PRO A 72 19.54 44.77 -29.82
N LYS A 73 20.35 45.13 -30.83
CA LYS A 73 21.70 45.74 -30.68
C LYS A 73 21.73 47.04 -29.88
N SER A 74 20.59 47.68 -29.60
CA SER A 74 20.53 48.92 -28.81
C SER A 74 20.88 48.73 -27.33
N VAL A 75 21.09 47.49 -26.87
CA VAL A 75 21.57 47.17 -25.51
C VAL A 75 23.07 46.79 -25.50
N ILE A 76 23.72 46.70 -26.66
CA ILE A 76 25.14 46.34 -26.76
C ILE A 76 25.94 47.61 -27.02
N VAL A 77 26.39 48.25 -25.94
CA VAL A 77 27.38 49.33 -26.01
C VAL A 77 28.71 48.72 -26.47
N THR A 78 29.19 49.22 -27.60
CA THR A 78 30.49 48.86 -28.19
C THR A 78 31.62 49.46 -27.35
N SER A 79 32.72 48.69 -27.25
CA SER A 79 34.06 49.03 -26.74
C SER A 79 34.25 49.21 -25.22
N SER A 80 35.19 48.42 -24.70
CA SER A 80 35.74 48.37 -23.33
C SER A 80 34.74 48.22 -22.18
N ILE A 81 34.41 46.98 -21.84
CA ILE A 81 33.72 46.66 -20.59
C ILE A 81 34.77 46.52 -19.49
N THR A 82 34.97 47.57 -18.70
CA THR A 82 35.61 47.48 -17.38
C THR A 82 34.78 46.53 -16.50
N TYR A 83 35.43 45.81 -15.58
CA TYR A 83 34.89 44.74 -14.71
C TYR A 83 33.46 44.96 -14.13
N SER A 84 33.03 46.22 -13.94
CA SER A 84 31.69 46.61 -13.50
C SER A 84 30.57 46.39 -14.52
N GLY A 85 30.80 46.51 -15.83
CA GLY A 85 29.76 46.37 -16.85
C GLY A 85 29.33 44.92 -17.11
N PHE A 86 30.25 43.96 -16.95
CA PHE A 86 29.96 42.52 -16.99
C PHE A 86 29.13 42.08 -15.77
N LYS A 87 29.43 42.66 -14.59
CA LYS A 87 28.76 42.33 -13.33
C LYS A 87 27.35 42.94 -13.22
N ILE A 88 27.09 44.09 -13.83
CA ILE A 88 25.81 44.80 -13.70
C ILE A 88 24.86 44.51 -14.86
N ILE A 89 25.31 44.61 -16.12
CA ILE A 89 24.41 44.52 -17.28
C ILE A 89 24.22 43.07 -17.74
N ALA A 90 25.31 42.28 -17.80
CA ALA A 90 25.21 40.89 -18.24
C ALA A 90 24.54 39.98 -17.19
N MET A 91 24.84 40.16 -15.89
CA MET A 91 24.14 39.41 -14.83
C MET A 91 22.68 39.83 -14.65
N SER A 92 22.33 41.11 -14.80
CA SER A 92 20.93 41.57 -14.72
C SER A 92 20.05 40.95 -15.82
N ALA A 93 20.59 40.75 -17.03
CA ALA A 93 19.89 40.03 -18.10
C ALA A 93 19.71 38.53 -17.79
N PHE A 94 20.61 37.92 -17.00
CA PHE A 94 20.46 36.56 -16.51
C PHE A 94 19.35 36.45 -15.45
N ASP A 95 19.11 37.48 -14.64
CA ASP A 95 18.05 37.44 -13.61
C ASP A 95 16.63 37.41 -14.21
N MET A 96 16.42 37.97 -15.42
CA MET A 96 15.14 37.85 -16.13
C MET A 96 14.96 36.49 -16.85
N THR A 97 16.03 35.83 -17.27
CA THR A 97 15.97 34.60 -18.07
C THR A 97 16.07 33.32 -17.23
N ARG A 98 16.74 33.38 -16.07
CA ARG A 98 16.88 32.27 -15.12
C ARG A 98 15.53 31.68 -14.66
N PRO A 99 14.50 32.48 -14.29
CA PRO A 99 13.22 31.91 -13.86
C PRO A 99 12.53 31.09 -14.96
N GLY A 100 12.55 31.57 -16.21
CA GLY A 100 11.94 30.86 -17.34
C GLY A 100 12.68 29.60 -17.75
N VAL A 101 14.02 29.63 -17.75
CA VAL A 101 14.84 28.44 -18.02
C VAL A 101 14.72 27.42 -16.89
N ALA A 102 14.69 27.86 -15.63
CA ALA A 102 14.47 27.00 -14.47
C ALA A 102 13.07 26.38 -14.49
N ALA A 103 12.02 27.14 -14.81
CA ALA A 103 10.66 26.64 -14.94
C ALA A 103 10.54 25.60 -16.08
N GLY A 104 11.19 25.85 -17.22
CA GLY A 104 11.26 24.90 -18.33
C GLY A 104 12.00 23.60 -17.97
N ALA A 105 13.12 23.72 -17.25
CA ALA A 105 13.88 22.57 -16.77
C ALA A 105 13.09 21.75 -15.75
N LEU A 106 12.39 22.40 -14.82
CA LEU A 106 11.49 21.74 -13.86
C LEU A 106 10.33 21.03 -14.56
N GLY A 107 9.67 21.68 -15.53
CA GLY A 107 8.58 21.08 -16.29
C GLY A 107 9.01 19.85 -17.09
N ILE A 108 10.19 19.89 -17.74
CA ILE A 108 10.76 18.73 -18.46
C ILE A 108 11.12 17.61 -17.47
N SER A 109 11.73 17.96 -16.34
CA SER A 109 12.09 16.97 -15.30
C SER A 109 10.86 16.29 -14.73
N TRP A 110 9.78 17.04 -14.49
CA TRP A 110 8.52 16.51 -13.99
C TRP A 110 7.84 15.58 -15.01
N ARG A 111 7.85 15.97 -16.30
CA ARG A 111 7.33 15.11 -17.38
C ARG A 111 8.15 13.83 -17.56
N ALA A 112 9.48 13.92 -17.44
CA ALA A 112 10.37 12.77 -17.53
C ALA A 112 10.17 11.81 -16.34
N LEU A 113 9.96 12.35 -15.13
CA LEU A 113 9.61 11.58 -13.94
C LEU A 113 8.28 10.86 -14.12
N ASP A 114 7.24 11.55 -14.62
CA ASP A 114 5.93 10.95 -14.88
C ASP A 114 6.00 9.79 -15.87
N GLU A 115 6.71 9.95 -16.98
CA GLU A 115 6.86 8.88 -17.97
C GLU A 115 7.72 7.72 -17.45
N SER A 116 8.77 8.02 -16.69
CA SER A 116 9.56 6.99 -16.01
C SER A 116 8.71 6.22 -15.00
N ALA A 117 7.86 6.90 -14.23
CA ALA A 117 6.95 6.28 -13.26
C ALA A 117 5.92 5.36 -13.94
N LYS A 118 5.37 5.77 -15.10
CA LYS A 118 4.46 4.92 -15.89
C LYS A 118 5.18 3.68 -16.41
N TYR A 119 6.39 3.84 -16.96
CA TYR A 119 7.20 2.72 -17.44
C TYR A 119 7.54 1.76 -16.30
N VAL A 120 7.95 2.28 -15.15
CA VAL A 120 8.24 1.47 -13.95
C VAL A 120 6.99 0.70 -13.49
N LYS A 121 5.79 1.31 -13.48
CA LYS A 121 4.54 0.60 -13.16
C LYS A 121 4.25 -0.57 -14.12
N LEU A 122 4.44 -0.36 -15.42
CA LEU A 122 4.27 -1.40 -16.45
C LEU A 122 5.31 -2.52 -16.31
N PHE A 123 6.56 -2.14 -16.06
CA PHE A 123 7.66 -3.08 -15.84
C PHE A 123 7.43 -3.94 -14.59
N MET A 124 7.07 -3.31 -13.47
CA MET A 124 6.73 -4.00 -12.22
C MET A 124 5.58 -4.99 -12.43
N LYS A 125 4.50 -4.59 -13.12
CA LYS A 125 3.37 -5.47 -13.41
C LYS A 125 3.74 -6.72 -14.22
N ARG A 126 4.80 -6.66 -15.03
CA ARG A 126 5.21 -7.75 -15.93
C ARG A 126 6.24 -8.70 -15.34
N HIS A 127 7.08 -8.22 -14.41
CA HIS A 127 8.22 -8.98 -13.89
C HIS A 127 8.19 -9.23 -12.39
N ILE A 128 7.29 -8.59 -11.65
CA ILE A 128 7.13 -8.84 -10.21
C ILE A 128 5.88 -9.70 -10.04
N GLU A 129 6.07 -10.99 -9.79
CA GLU A 129 5.01 -11.85 -9.24
C GLU A 129 4.80 -11.46 -7.78
N GLN A 130 3.89 -10.53 -7.55
CA GLN A 130 3.53 -10.12 -6.20
C GLN A 130 2.55 -11.15 -5.62
N ASN A 131 3.04 -11.95 -4.66
CA ASN A 131 2.20 -12.93 -3.99
C ASN A 131 1.39 -12.24 -2.89
N ASP A 132 0.20 -11.77 -3.28
CA ASP A 132 -0.64 -10.91 -2.45
C ASP A 132 -1.60 -11.65 -1.52
N ASP A 133 -1.74 -12.95 -1.70
CA ASP A 133 -2.70 -13.74 -0.93
C ASP A 133 -2.10 -14.07 0.45
N LEU A 134 -2.71 -13.50 1.48
CA LEU A 134 -2.30 -13.66 2.87
C LEU A 134 -2.21 -15.14 3.28
N ARG A 135 -3.02 -16.02 2.67
CA ARG A 135 -3.03 -17.46 2.97
C ARG A 135 -1.70 -18.12 2.63
N PHE A 136 -1.07 -17.72 1.53
CA PHE A 136 0.24 -18.23 1.15
C PHE A 136 1.37 -17.52 1.89
N LEU A 137 1.17 -16.27 2.30
CA LEU A 137 2.21 -15.53 3.04
C LEU A 137 2.48 -16.11 4.44
N TYR A 138 1.44 -16.52 5.15
CA TYR A 138 1.54 -17.02 6.53
C TYR A 138 1.55 -18.56 6.64
N SER A 139 1.56 -19.28 5.51
CA SER A 139 1.64 -20.76 5.50
C SER A 139 2.97 -21.24 4.94
N PRO A 140 3.64 -22.22 5.56
CA PRO A 140 4.85 -22.83 5.02
C PRO A 140 4.62 -23.44 3.63
N ALA A 141 5.61 -23.35 2.75
CA ALA A 141 5.50 -23.84 1.37
C ALA A 141 5.19 -25.34 1.24
N HIS A 142 5.68 -26.14 2.18
CA HIS A 142 5.48 -27.60 2.23
C HIS A 142 4.48 -28.03 3.31
N ALA A 143 3.62 -27.12 3.79
CA ALA A 143 2.61 -27.46 4.79
C ALA A 143 1.54 -28.40 4.20
N ILE A 144 1.08 -29.35 5.01
CA ILE A 144 -0.02 -30.26 4.67
C ILE A 144 -1.28 -29.46 4.27
N SER A 145 -1.54 -28.34 4.93
CA SER A 145 -2.65 -27.44 4.61
C SER A 145 -2.62 -26.89 3.18
N ARG A 146 -1.43 -26.72 2.58
CA ARG A 146 -1.33 -26.30 1.16
C ARG A 146 -1.71 -27.42 0.20
N VAL A 147 -1.35 -28.66 0.55
CA VAL A 147 -1.74 -29.85 -0.23
C VAL A 147 -3.26 -30.05 -0.15
N GLU A 148 -3.83 -29.96 1.05
CA GLU A 148 -5.28 -30.03 1.26
C GLU A 148 -6.03 -28.93 0.51
N TYR A 149 -5.52 -27.70 0.56
CA TYR A 149 -6.09 -26.57 -0.18
C TYR A 149 -6.06 -26.80 -1.69
N GLN A 150 -4.96 -27.33 -2.22
CA GLN A 150 -4.83 -27.62 -3.65
C GLN A 150 -5.80 -28.73 -4.11
N ILE A 151 -5.93 -29.82 -3.33
CA ILE A 151 -6.90 -30.90 -3.59
C ILE A 151 -8.33 -30.35 -3.53
N HIS A 152 -8.64 -29.54 -2.52
CA HIS A 152 -9.95 -28.94 -2.38
C HIS A 152 -10.29 -28.00 -3.55
N LYS A 153 -9.30 -27.22 -4.02
CA LYS A 153 -9.42 -26.33 -5.17
C LYS A 153 -9.70 -27.11 -6.47
N GLU A 154 -8.99 -28.20 -6.68
CA GLU A 154 -9.20 -29.09 -7.82
C GLU A 154 -10.58 -29.77 -7.78
N PHE A 155 -10.96 -30.33 -6.62
CA PHE A 155 -12.25 -30.98 -6.42
C PHE A 155 -13.44 -30.05 -6.65
N SER A 156 -13.36 -28.82 -6.13
CA SER A 156 -14.47 -27.87 -6.22
C SER A 156 -14.65 -27.30 -7.63
N GLY A 157 -13.71 -27.55 -8.55
CA GLY A 157 -13.72 -26.95 -9.88
C GLY A 157 -13.68 -25.43 -9.84
N ASP A 158 -13.17 -24.88 -8.74
CA ASP A 158 -13.11 -23.45 -8.42
C ASP A 158 -12.07 -22.80 -9.32
N SER A 159 -12.44 -22.68 -10.59
CA SER A 159 -11.57 -22.27 -11.69
C SER A 159 -11.38 -20.76 -11.76
N LEU A 160 -12.10 -19.99 -10.93
CA LEU A 160 -11.92 -18.57 -10.70
C LEU A 160 -12.28 -18.30 -9.24
N ASN A 161 -11.31 -17.86 -8.43
CA ASN A 161 -11.42 -17.37 -7.05
C ASN A 161 -12.87 -17.22 -6.57
N ASN A 162 -13.47 -18.13 -5.81
CA ASN A 162 -14.74 -17.78 -5.18
C ASN A 162 -14.43 -16.85 -4.00
N SER A 163 -15.00 -15.65 -4.02
CA SER A 163 -14.83 -14.68 -2.93
C SER A 163 -16.15 -14.57 -2.18
N PHE A 164 -16.10 -14.24 -0.90
CA PHE A 164 -17.31 -13.98 -0.14
C PHE A 164 -17.20 -12.63 0.54
N MET A 165 -18.37 -12.02 0.73
CA MET A 165 -18.51 -10.83 1.55
C MET A 165 -19.41 -11.17 2.73
N SER A 166 -18.88 -10.91 3.91
CA SER A 166 -19.59 -11.02 5.16
C SER A 166 -20.09 -9.64 5.56
N VAL A 167 -21.36 -9.55 5.95
CA VAL A 167 -21.99 -8.36 6.49
C VAL A 167 -22.57 -8.73 7.84
N THR A 168 -22.12 -8.05 8.88
CA THR A 168 -22.60 -8.25 10.24
C THR A 168 -23.52 -7.12 10.61
N ILE A 169 -24.63 -7.48 11.24
CA ILE A 169 -25.66 -6.56 11.67
C ILE A 169 -25.77 -6.68 13.19
N GLU A 170 -25.63 -5.54 13.87
CA GLU A 170 -25.87 -5.37 15.30
C GLU A 170 -26.96 -4.33 15.52
N SER A 171 -27.73 -4.48 16.61
CA SER A 171 -28.69 -3.46 17.01
C SER A 171 -27.98 -2.24 17.59
N ASN A 172 -28.51 -1.04 17.31
CA ASN A 172 -28.04 0.21 17.94
C ASN A 172 -28.51 0.38 19.40
N ASP A 173 -29.25 -0.58 19.95
CA ASP A 173 -29.91 -0.46 21.26
C ASP A 173 -29.00 -1.02 22.36
N GLU A 174 -29.13 -0.51 23.59
CA GLU A 174 -28.35 -0.98 24.75
C GLU A 174 -28.54 -2.47 25.03
N ASN A 175 -29.76 -2.99 24.82
CA ASN A 175 -30.08 -4.41 25.02
C ASN A 175 -29.52 -5.32 23.92
N LYS A 176 -28.92 -4.76 22.86
CA LYS A 176 -28.34 -5.44 21.67
C LYS A 176 -29.24 -6.49 21.01
N ASN A 177 -30.54 -6.53 21.32
CA ASN A 177 -31.43 -7.57 20.84
C ASN A 177 -31.99 -7.25 19.45
N LEU A 178 -31.74 -8.14 18.49
CA LEU A 178 -32.26 -8.10 17.12
C LEU A 178 -33.54 -8.93 16.94
N LEU A 179 -33.95 -9.71 17.94
CA LEU A 179 -35.11 -10.59 17.90
C LEU A 179 -36.43 -9.85 18.17
N THR A 180 -36.70 -8.79 17.42
CA THR A 180 -38.01 -8.13 17.37
C THR A 180 -38.60 -8.23 15.97
N GLU A 181 -39.93 -8.31 15.85
CA GLU A 181 -40.60 -8.50 14.57
C GLU A 181 -40.26 -7.40 13.56
N GLU A 182 -40.23 -6.14 14.01
CA GLU A 182 -39.87 -5.01 13.17
C GLU A 182 -38.42 -5.08 12.68
N LYS A 183 -37.46 -5.39 13.56
CA LYS A 183 -36.05 -5.48 13.20
C LYS A 183 -35.78 -6.69 12.31
N GLY A 184 -36.38 -7.84 12.61
CA GLY A 184 -36.30 -9.04 11.77
C GLY A 184 -36.83 -8.78 10.36
N ARG A 185 -37.97 -8.11 10.22
CA ARG A 185 -38.51 -7.72 8.90
C ARG A 185 -37.58 -6.77 8.16
N LYS A 186 -36.98 -5.79 8.85
CA LYS A 186 -35.99 -4.86 8.26
C LYS A 186 -34.72 -5.60 7.80
N VAL A 187 -34.19 -6.55 8.58
CA VAL A 187 -33.04 -7.39 8.20
C VAL A 187 -33.36 -8.23 6.96
N ARG A 188 -34.55 -8.84 6.88
CA ARG A 188 -35.00 -9.56 5.68
C ARG A 188 -35.12 -8.65 4.46
N MET A 189 -35.72 -7.47 4.62
CA MET A 189 -35.86 -6.48 3.55
C MET A 189 -34.51 -6.01 3.02
N PHE A 190 -33.55 -5.78 3.91
CA PHE A 190 -32.17 -5.48 3.55
C PHE A 190 -31.53 -6.63 2.74
N ASN A 191 -31.61 -7.87 3.24
CA ASN A 191 -31.04 -9.02 2.53
C ASN A 191 -31.66 -9.22 1.14
N LYS A 192 -32.98 -9.06 1.03
CA LYS A 192 -33.71 -9.15 -0.25
C LYS A 192 -33.30 -8.03 -1.22
N TYR A 193 -33.15 -6.80 -0.73
CA TYR A 193 -32.70 -5.68 -1.55
C TYR A 193 -31.29 -5.91 -2.11
N VAL A 194 -30.36 -6.39 -1.27
CA VAL A 194 -28.99 -6.72 -1.69
C VAL A 194 -29.00 -7.82 -2.77
N LEU A 195 -29.84 -8.84 -2.62
CA LEU A 195 -29.91 -9.95 -3.56
C LEU A 195 -30.70 -9.66 -4.83
N GLU A 196 -31.66 -8.74 -4.86
CA GLU A 196 -32.54 -8.54 -6.03
C GLU A 196 -32.36 -7.20 -6.73
N ASN A 197 -32.12 -6.12 -5.99
CA ASN A 197 -32.21 -4.75 -6.50
C ASN A 197 -30.88 -3.99 -6.54
N MET A 198 -29.84 -4.49 -5.85
CA MET A 198 -28.55 -3.81 -5.81
C MET A 198 -27.91 -3.80 -7.19
N THR A 199 -27.50 -2.61 -7.63
CA THR A 199 -26.72 -2.41 -8.85
C THR A 199 -25.24 -2.30 -8.54
N ILE A 200 -24.43 -2.90 -9.41
CA ILE A 200 -22.97 -2.81 -9.37
C ILE A 200 -22.47 -2.27 -10.71
N THR A 201 -21.40 -1.48 -10.66
CA THR A 201 -20.75 -0.93 -11.85
C THR A 201 -19.53 -1.78 -12.19
N LEU A 202 -19.57 -2.47 -13.34
CA LEU A 202 -18.46 -3.27 -13.85
C LEU A 202 -18.12 -2.84 -15.28
N GLU A 203 -16.86 -2.49 -15.53
CA GLU A 203 -16.37 -2.06 -16.85
C GLU A 203 -17.21 -0.95 -17.52
N GLY A 204 -17.80 -0.05 -16.72
CA GLY A 204 -18.67 1.03 -17.19
C GLY A 204 -20.12 0.64 -17.48
N ASN A 205 -20.51 -0.62 -17.25
CA ASN A 205 -21.89 -1.08 -17.33
C ASN A 205 -22.50 -1.20 -15.92
N GLU A 206 -23.73 -0.74 -15.76
CA GLU A 206 -24.54 -1.00 -14.57
C GLU A 206 -25.24 -2.35 -14.72
N LEU A 207 -24.97 -3.25 -13.78
CA LEU A 207 -25.51 -4.61 -13.75
C LEU A 207 -26.27 -4.83 -12.45
N VAL A 208 -27.35 -5.60 -12.48
CA VAL A 208 -28.08 -5.98 -11.27
C VAL A 208 -27.43 -7.23 -10.69
N PHE A 209 -26.94 -7.14 -9.46
CA PHE A 209 -26.18 -8.21 -8.82
C PHE A 209 -26.94 -9.55 -8.82
N GLY A 210 -28.20 -9.51 -8.41
CA GLY A 210 -29.06 -10.69 -8.29
C GLY A 210 -29.37 -11.44 -9.57
N ARG A 211 -29.61 -10.70 -10.65
CA ARG A 211 -30.09 -11.25 -11.92
C ARG A 211 -28.95 -11.59 -12.85
N ASP A 212 -27.90 -10.75 -12.88
CA ASP A 212 -26.88 -10.82 -13.92
C ASP A 212 -25.60 -11.53 -13.43
N VAL A 213 -25.29 -11.41 -12.13
CA VAL A 213 -24.03 -11.94 -11.54
C VAL A 213 -24.27 -13.19 -10.72
N CYS A 214 -25.21 -13.14 -9.78
CA CYS A 214 -25.46 -14.19 -8.80
C CYS A 214 -25.84 -15.57 -9.41
N PRO A 215 -26.63 -15.68 -10.50
CA PRO A 215 -27.07 -16.99 -11.02
C PRO A 215 -25.94 -17.85 -11.61
N ARG A 216 -24.76 -17.27 -11.85
CA ARG A 216 -23.58 -18.03 -12.28
C ARG A 216 -23.09 -19.00 -11.22
N LEU A 217 -23.42 -18.75 -9.95
CA LEU A 217 -23.06 -19.60 -8.83
C LEU A 217 -24.32 -19.95 -8.03
N LYS A 218 -24.73 -21.22 -8.05
CA LYS A 218 -25.91 -21.70 -7.29
C LYS A 218 -25.81 -21.38 -5.79
N GLN A 219 -24.60 -21.35 -5.25
CA GLN A 219 -24.37 -20.97 -3.85
C GLN A 219 -24.71 -19.49 -3.59
N CYS A 220 -24.50 -18.61 -4.57
CA CYS A 220 -24.87 -17.19 -4.44
C CYS A 220 -26.39 -17.05 -4.29
N THR A 221 -27.19 -17.73 -5.13
CA THR A 221 -28.66 -17.64 -5.07
C THR A 221 -29.27 -18.21 -3.79
N LEU A 222 -28.53 -19.08 -3.09
CA LEU A 222 -28.93 -19.67 -1.81
C LEU A 222 -28.31 -18.94 -0.61
N SER A 223 -27.58 -17.84 -0.84
CA SER A 223 -26.95 -17.07 0.23
C SER A 223 -28.00 -16.59 1.23
N ASN A 224 -27.73 -16.79 2.52
CA ASN A 224 -28.58 -16.35 3.63
C ASN A 224 -30.00 -16.94 3.68
N ALA A 225 -30.28 -18.02 2.93
CA ALA A 225 -31.60 -18.66 2.95
C ALA A 225 -31.99 -19.16 4.36
N ILE A 226 -31.02 -19.65 5.13
CA ILE A 226 -31.25 -20.11 6.52
C ILE A 226 -31.75 -18.96 7.40
N ALA A 227 -31.14 -17.77 7.28
CA ALA A 227 -31.55 -16.60 8.05
C ALA A 227 -32.96 -16.13 7.64
N ASP A 228 -33.28 -16.14 6.35
CA ASP A 228 -34.60 -15.74 5.85
C ASP A 228 -35.71 -16.70 6.34
N ILE A 229 -35.47 -18.02 6.23
CA ILE A 229 -36.38 -19.06 6.73
C ILE A 229 -36.56 -18.93 8.24
N PHE A 230 -35.48 -18.68 8.99
CA PHE A 230 -35.56 -18.52 10.45
C PHE A 230 -36.47 -17.34 10.82
N PHE A 231 -36.26 -16.15 10.25
CA PHE A 231 -37.09 -14.99 10.59
C PHE A 231 -38.55 -15.16 10.17
N GLU A 232 -38.83 -15.85 9.07
CA GLU A 232 -40.21 -16.15 8.66
C GLU A 232 -40.90 -17.16 9.58
N THR A 233 -40.20 -18.25 9.91
CA THR A 233 -40.73 -19.31 10.78
C THR A 233 -40.89 -18.85 12.23
N PHE A 234 -40.00 -17.98 12.72
CA PHE A 234 -40.03 -17.51 14.10
C PHE A 234 -41.30 -16.69 14.42
N TRP A 235 -41.73 -15.80 13.52
CA TRP A 235 -42.91 -14.96 13.76
C TRP A 235 -44.23 -15.56 13.24
N SER A 236 -44.18 -16.50 12.29
CA SER A 236 -45.38 -17.13 11.73
C SER A 236 -45.92 -18.24 12.65
N LYS A 237 -47.04 -17.95 13.32
CA LYS A 237 -47.76 -18.93 14.16
C LYS A 237 -48.20 -20.18 13.38
N ARG A 238 -48.53 -20.04 12.08
CA ARG A 238 -48.92 -21.14 11.20
C ARG A 238 -47.77 -22.12 10.97
N LEU A 239 -46.56 -21.61 10.72
CA LEU A 239 -45.40 -22.46 10.47
C LEU A 239 -44.96 -23.19 11.75
N ARG A 240 -45.07 -22.54 12.92
CA ARG A 240 -44.75 -23.17 14.21
C ARG A 240 -45.73 -24.26 14.66
N SER A 241 -46.98 -24.22 14.20
CA SER A 241 -47.95 -25.27 14.54
C SER A 241 -47.68 -26.61 13.84
N ASP A 242 -46.84 -26.64 12.81
CA ASP A 242 -46.48 -27.88 12.12
C ASP A 242 -45.39 -28.62 12.92
N PRO A 243 -45.61 -29.88 13.34
CA PRO A 243 -44.63 -30.65 14.12
C PRO A 243 -43.32 -30.92 13.35
N ARG A 244 -43.30 -30.70 12.03
CA ARG A 244 -42.11 -30.82 11.18
C ARG A 244 -41.21 -29.58 11.23
N ILE A 245 -41.66 -28.49 11.87
CA ILE A 245 -40.91 -27.25 12.03
C ILE A 245 -40.66 -27.03 13.51
N LYS A 246 -39.42 -27.23 13.95
CA LYS A 246 -39.03 -27.06 15.36
C LYS A 246 -37.76 -26.24 15.44
N ILE A 247 -37.80 -25.16 16.22
CA ILE A 247 -36.66 -24.27 16.45
C ILE A 247 -36.05 -24.62 17.80
N GLU A 248 -34.89 -25.26 17.81
CA GLU A 248 -34.11 -25.55 19.01
C GLU A 248 -32.68 -25.10 18.77
N TYR A 249 -32.15 -24.15 19.55
CA TYR A 249 -30.75 -23.75 19.35
C TYR A 249 -29.83 -24.91 19.76
N PRO A 250 -28.86 -25.36 18.93
CA PRO A 250 -28.28 -24.69 17.75
C PRO A 250 -28.84 -25.11 16.37
N THR A 251 -29.83 -25.99 16.28
CA THR A 251 -30.36 -26.50 15.00
C THR A 251 -31.86 -26.31 14.83
N MET A 252 -32.28 -25.72 13.72
CA MET A 252 -33.69 -25.66 13.34
C MET A 252 -34.05 -26.86 12.45
N LYS A 253 -35.07 -27.62 12.82
CA LYS A 253 -35.68 -28.61 11.93
C LYS A 253 -36.70 -27.92 11.04
N PHE A 254 -36.52 -28.02 9.73
CA PHE A 254 -37.46 -27.51 8.74
C PHE A 254 -37.79 -28.67 7.78
N PHE A 255 -38.97 -29.26 7.97
CA PHE A 255 -39.35 -30.53 7.33
C PHE A 255 -38.39 -31.67 7.71
N GLU A 256 -37.73 -32.27 6.73
CA GLU A 256 -36.75 -33.34 6.95
C GLU A 256 -35.32 -32.81 7.13
N ASN A 257 -35.10 -31.53 6.84
CA ASN A 257 -33.78 -30.92 6.89
C ASN A 257 -33.50 -30.32 8.27
N LYS A 258 -32.28 -30.56 8.77
CA LYS A 258 -31.74 -29.86 9.94
C LYS A 258 -30.84 -28.72 9.47
N LEU A 259 -31.19 -27.49 9.83
CA LEU A 259 -30.46 -26.28 9.49
C LEU A 259 -29.65 -25.81 10.71
N PHE A 260 -28.37 -25.52 10.51
CA PHE A 260 -27.48 -25.07 11.57
C PHE A 260 -27.55 -23.53 11.71
N LEU A 261 -28.07 -23.05 12.84
CA LEU A 261 -28.33 -21.63 13.09
C LEU A 261 -27.07 -20.79 13.40
N PRO A 262 -26.03 -21.32 14.09
CA PRO A 262 -24.79 -20.58 14.36
C PRO A 262 -23.98 -20.19 13.13
N THR A 263 -24.45 -20.51 11.91
CA THR A 263 -23.88 -19.94 10.68
C THR A 263 -24.16 -18.45 10.51
N HIS A 264 -25.35 -18.02 10.94
CA HIS A 264 -25.89 -16.68 10.74
C HIS A 264 -26.24 -15.95 12.03
N PHE A 265 -26.44 -16.66 13.15
CA PHE A 265 -26.88 -16.05 14.41
C PHE A 265 -25.84 -16.29 15.50
N TYR A 266 -25.32 -15.20 16.07
CA TYR A 266 -24.30 -15.23 17.11
C TYR A 266 -24.75 -14.44 18.35
N GLY A 267 -24.24 -14.82 19.52
CA GLY A 267 -24.67 -14.25 20.81
C GLY A 267 -26.14 -14.60 21.10
N VAL A 268 -26.51 -15.85 20.84
CA VAL A 268 -27.89 -16.33 21.01
C VAL A 268 -28.09 -16.81 22.45
N LYS A 269 -29.09 -16.27 23.14
CA LYS A 269 -29.55 -16.80 24.43
C LYS A 269 -30.70 -17.76 24.19
N ALA A 270 -30.42 -19.05 24.36
CA ALA A 270 -31.44 -20.09 24.28
C ALA A 270 -32.33 -20.03 25.52
N GLY A 271 -33.65 -19.92 25.32
CA GLY A 271 -34.59 -19.72 26.43
C GLY A 271 -35.97 -19.23 25.98
N GLY A 272 -36.94 -19.29 26.89
CA GLY A 272 -38.31 -18.81 26.67
C GLY A 272 -39.24 -19.80 25.96
N GLU A 273 -40.52 -19.42 25.86
CA GLU A 273 -41.59 -20.23 25.24
C GLU A 273 -41.34 -20.52 23.75
N LEU A 274 -40.51 -19.69 23.10
CA LEU A 274 -40.23 -19.74 21.67
C LEU A 274 -38.84 -20.35 21.36
N GLY A 275 -38.13 -20.90 22.36
CA GLY A 275 -36.85 -21.60 22.21
C GLY A 275 -35.61 -20.71 22.05
N VAL A 276 -35.79 -19.45 21.65
CA VAL A 276 -34.73 -18.42 21.58
C VAL A 276 -35.25 -17.12 22.19
N GLU A 277 -34.50 -16.57 23.15
CA GLU A 277 -34.88 -15.37 23.90
C GLU A 277 -34.33 -14.09 23.26
N SER A 278 -33.05 -14.10 22.86
CA SER A 278 -32.40 -12.94 22.25
C SER A 278 -31.32 -13.35 21.25
N ILE A 279 -31.12 -12.50 20.25
CA ILE A 279 -30.02 -12.62 19.28
C ILE A 279 -29.28 -11.29 19.26
N GLU A 280 -27.98 -11.32 19.55
CA GLU A 280 -27.17 -10.10 19.58
C GLU A 280 -26.64 -9.67 18.22
N MET A 281 -26.37 -10.62 17.32
CA MET A 281 -25.71 -10.36 16.05
C MET A 281 -26.23 -11.28 14.95
N VAL A 282 -26.51 -10.71 13.78
CA VAL A 282 -26.84 -11.45 12.56
C VAL A 282 -25.71 -11.30 11.56
N HIS A 283 -25.25 -12.42 11.01
CA HIS A 283 -24.15 -12.52 10.08
C HIS A 283 -24.68 -12.99 8.73
N LEU A 284 -24.65 -12.11 7.74
CA LEU A 284 -25.05 -12.40 6.36
C LEU A 284 -23.80 -12.64 5.51
N ILE A 285 -23.79 -13.72 4.75
CA ILE A 285 -22.67 -14.13 3.90
C ILE A 285 -23.16 -14.14 2.45
N TYR A 286 -22.59 -13.28 1.63
CA TYR A 286 -22.84 -13.20 0.19
C TYR A 286 -21.69 -13.86 -0.55
N GLN A 287 -21.98 -14.91 -1.32
CA GLN A 287 -20.99 -15.56 -2.19
C GLN A 287 -20.89 -14.77 -3.51
N ILE A 288 -19.68 -14.39 -3.91
CA ILE A 288 -19.41 -13.50 -5.03
C ILE A 288 -18.65 -14.27 -6.12
N PRO A 289 -19.32 -14.60 -7.24
CA PRO A 289 -18.69 -15.30 -8.35
C PRO A 289 -17.87 -14.36 -9.25
N SER A 290 -17.01 -14.95 -10.08
CA SER A 290 -16.40 -14.27 -11.22
C SER A 290 -17.42 -13.94 -12.32
N TYR A 291 -17.22 -12.84 -13.05
CA TYR A 291 -18.10 -12.42 -14.12
C TYR A 291 -17.34 -12.22 -15.44
N LYS A 292 -17.66 -13.03 -16.46
CA LYS A 292 -17.01 -13.02 -17.79
C LYS A 292 -15.47 -13.11 -17.67
N ASN A 293 -14.76 -12.02 -17.98
CA ASN A 293 -13.30 -11.93 -17.91
C ASN A 293 -12.81 -11.23 -16.63
N THR A 294 -13.73 -10.74 -15.80
CA THR A 294 -13.45 -10.02 -14.56
C THR A 294 -13.30 -11.02 -13.43
N THR A 295 -12.24 -10.85 -12.64
CA THR A 295 -11.98 -11.71 -11.48
C THR A 295 -13.01 -11.46 -10.38
N SER A 296 -13.27 -12.44 -9.51
CA SER A 296 -14.18 -12.24 -8.38
C SER A 296 -13.69 -11.19 -7.39
N GLU A 297 -12.37 -10.96 -7.30
CA GLU A 297 -11.80 -9.92 -6.45
C GLU A 297 -12.25 -8.53 -6.92
N GLU A 298 -12.20 -8.29 -8.23
CA GLU A 298 -12.70 -7.06 -8.85
C GLU A 298 -14.22 -6.93 -8.74
N VAL A 299 -14.96 -8.03 -8.86
CA VAL A 299 -16.42 -8.02 -8.60
C VAL A 299 -16.70 -7.72 -7.13
N SER A 300 -15.89 -8.25 -6.20
CA SER A 300 -16.03 -8.02 -4.77
C SER A 300 -15.74 -6.59 -4.37
N THR A 301 -14.78 -5.92 -5.01
CA THR A 301 -14.51 -4.49 -4.74
C THR A 301 -15.63 -3.61 -5.28
N ALA A 302 -16.16 -3.90 -6.47
CA ALA A 302 -17.33 -3.21 -7.01
C ALA A 302 -18.56 -3.38 -6.11
N PHE A 303 -18.84 -4.61 -5.68
CA PHE A 303 -19.92 -4.92 -4.74
C PHE A 303 -19.73 -4.22 -3.39
N ALA A 304 -18.49 -4.17 -2.86
CA ALA A 304 -18.18 -3.46 -1.62
C ALA A 304 -18.49 -1.97 -1.73
N ASN A 305 -18.17 -1.35 -2.87
CA ASN A 305 -18.40 0.08 -3.08
C ASN A 305 -19.91 0.40 -3.17
N SER A 306 -20.68 -0.40 -3.92
CA SER A 306 -22.14 -0.28 -3.93
C SER A 306 -22.74 -0.52 -2.55
N LEU A 307 -22.26 -1.53 -1.82
CA LEU A 307 -22.74 -1.81 -0.47
C LEU A 307 -22.45 -0.66 0.48
N ARG A 308 -21.24 -0.08 0.47
CA ARG A 308 -20.87 1.09 1.29
C ARG A 308 -21.81 2.28 1.08
N SER A 309 -22.30 2.51 -0.13
CA SER A 309 -23.29 3.57 -0.38
C SER A 309 -24.68 3.29 0.20
N LEU A 310 -24.99 2.03 0.49
CA LEU A 310 -26.26 1.61 1.09
C LEU A 310 -26.20 1.61 2.62
N LEU A 311 -25.03 1.39 3.20
CA LEU A 311 -24.84 1.43 4.65
C LEU A 311 -25.05 2.86 5.16
N GLY A 312 -25.92 3.03 6.17
CA GLY A 312 -26.28 4.33 6.72
C GLY A 312 -27.51 5.00 6.08
N THR A 313 -28.17 4.33 5.12
CA THR A 313 -29.49 4.76 4.59
C THR A 313 -30.64 4.21 5.44
N GLU A 314 -31.87 4.70 5.21
CA GLU A 314 -33.08 4.18 5.89
C GLU A 314 -33.30 2.66 5.69
N ILE A 315 -32.70 2.08 4.65
CA ILE A 315 -32.78 0.65 4.34
C ILE A 315 -31.98 -0.19 5.35
N ALA A 316 -30.94 0.39 5.96
CA ALA A 316 -30.07 -0.27 6.93
C ALA A 316 -29.93 0.58 8.22
N PRO A 317 -30.97 0.66 9.08
CA PRO A 317 -30.96 1.46 10.31
C PRO A 317 -30.16 0.81 11.46
N PHE A 318 -29.24 -0.10 11.14
CA PHE A 318 -28.51 -0.93 12.11
C PHE A 318 -27.01 -0.62 12.06
N LYS A 319 -26.29 -0.90 13.14
CA LYS A 319 -24.83 -0.89 13.12
C LYS A 319 -24.39 -2.06 12.23
N THR A 320 -23.69 -1.74 11.15
CA THR A 320 -23.23 -2.73 10.18
C THR A 320 -21.72 -2.70 10.08
N SER A 321 -21.12 -3.89 9.94
CA SER A 321 -19.70 -4.02 9.65
C SER A 321 -19.53 -5.01 8.51
N VAL A 322 -18.58 -4.74 7.62
CA VAL A 322 -18.38 -5.51 6.39
C VAL A 322 -16.98 -6.08 6.37
N PHE A 323 -16.88 -7.31 5.90
CA PHE A 323 -15.63 -8.00 5.70
C PHE A 323 -15.60 -8.70 4.35
N SER A 324 -14.49 -8.55 3.65
CA SER A 324 -14.11 -9.44 2.56
C SER A 324 -12.60 -9.58 2.55
N LEU A 325 -12.10 -10.67 1.95
CA LEU A 325 -10.66 -10.89 1.82
C LEU A 325 -9.99 -9.77 1.01
N SER A 326 -10.68 -9.23 0.00
CA SER A 326 -10.21 -8.10 -0.81
C SER A 326 -10.08 -6.82 0.02
N ILE A 327 -11.03 -6.52 0.92
CA ILE A 327 -10.96 -5.35 1.81
C ILE A 327 -9.79 -5.51 2.80
N LEU A 328 -9.64 -6.69 3.40
CA LEU A 328 -8.52 -6.95 4.32
C LEU A 328 -7.16 -6.74 3.63
N LYS A 329 -7.01 -7.26 2.41
CA LYS A 329 -5.80 -7.07 1.58
C LYS A 329 -5.55 -5.58 1.30
N GLU A 330 -6.57 -4.83 0.88
CA GLU A 330 -6.45 -3.39 0.59
C GLU A 330 -6.05 -2.59 1.85
N GLU A 331 -6.69 -2.86 2.99
CA GLU A 331 -6.40 -2.18 4.26
C GLU A 331 -4.99 -2.49 4.76
N MET A 332 -4.50 -3.72 4.59
CA MET A 332 -3.11 -4.07 4.90
C MET A 332 -2.11 -3.38 3.97
N GLN A 333 -2.45 -3.18 2.70
CA GLN A 333 -1.58 -2.47 1.75
C GLN A 333 -1.51 -0.96 2.05
N LYS A 334 -2.53 -0.36 2.66
CA LYS A 334 -2.50 1.05 3.09
C LYS A 334 -1.36 1.32 4.08
N ASN A 335 -1.06 0.40 4.99
CA ASN A 335 0.07 0.53 5.92
C ASN A 335 1.41 0.77 5.20
N VAL A 336 1.63 0.11 4.08
CA VAL A 336 2.83 0.29 3.26
C VAL A 336 2.88 1.70 2.67
N THR A 337 1.75 2.19 2.17
CA THR A 337 1.66 3.55 1.61
C THR A 337 1.85 4.65 2.66
N TYR A 338 1.30 4.47 3.87
CA TYR A 338 1.52 5.38 4.99
C TYR A 338 2.96 5.37 5.49
N THR A 339 3.66 4.24 5.37
CA THR A 339 5.06 4.10 5.81
C THR A 339 6.06 4.72 4.82
N ALA A 340 5.72 4.74 3.53
CA ALA A 340 6.60 5.24 2.46
C ALA A 340 7.26 6.63 2.72
N PRO A 341 6.54 7.69 3.17
CA PRO A 341 7.17 8.98 3.44
C PRO A 341 8.19 8.94 4.60
N PHE A 342 7.99 8.07 5.60
CA PHE A 342 8.91 7.95 6.73
C PHE A 342 10.26 7.34 6.32
N ILE A 343 10.30 6.48 5.30
CA ILE A 343 11.55 5.96 4.73
C ILE A 343 12.38 7.11 4.14
N SER A 344 11.75 8.04 3.43
CA SER A 344 12.45 9.22 2.90
C SER A 344 12.97 10.12 4.01
N LEU A 345 12.15 10.37 5.04
CA LEU A 345 12.53 11.18 6.20
C LEU A 345 13.70 10.57 7.00
N THR A 346 13.71 9.26 7.19
CA THR A 346 14.79 8.57 7.92
C THR A 346 16.12 8.61 7.17
N ILE A 347 16.10 8.45 5.84
CA ILE A 347 17.30 8.62 5.00
C ILE A 347 17.82 10.05 5.09
N LEU A 348 16.93 11.05 5.03
CA LEU A 348 17.29 12.47 5.18
C LEU A 348 17.95 12.75 6.54
N LEU A 349 17.34 12.26 7.63
CA LEU A 349 17.87 12.41 8.98
C LEU A 349 19.22 11.72 9.14
N LEU A 350 19.40 10.53 8.55
CA LEU A 350 20.66 9.80 8.60
C LEU A 350 21.77 10.53 7.83
N VAL A 351 21.47 11.09 6.65
CA VAL A 351 22.42 11.93 5.90
C VAL A 351 22.77 13.19 6.69
N SER A 352 21.77 13.86 7.30
CA SER A 352 22.00 15.04 8.12
C SER A 352 22.86 14.73 9.35
N PHE A 353 22.59 13.62 10.04
CA PHE A 353 23.36 13.18 11.22
C PHE A 353 24.80 12.79 10.87
N THR A 354 25.01 12.08 9.75
CA THR A 354 26.36 11.66 9.32
C THR A 354 27.20 12.85 8.87
N VAL A 355 26.62 13.77 8.10
CA VAL A 355 27.29 15.03 7.71
C VAL A 355 27.59 15.89 8.95
N GLY A 356 26.63 16.02 9.87
CA GLY A 356 26.80 16.76 11.11
C GLY A 356 27.82 16.14 12.07
N SER A 357 27.93 14.82 12.13
CA SER A 357 28.92 14.11 12.96
C SER A 357 30.34 14.20 12.40
N CYS A 358 30.48 14.35 11.09
CA CYS A 358 31.76 14.56 10.42
C CYS A 358 32.21 16.03 10.45
N ASP A 359 31.31 16.97 10.73
CA ASP A 359 31.69 18.36 10.94
C ASP A 359 32.47 18.48 12.25
N LYS A 360 33.74 18.86 12.14
CA LYS A 360 34.65 19.00 13.26
C LYS A 360 34.23 20.23 14.07
N GLN A 361 33.27 20.07 14.97
CA GLN A 361 32.83 21.13 15.87
C GLN A 361 33.87 21.36 16.98
N ILE A 362 34.92 22.13 16.68
CA ILE A 362 35.81 22.68 17.70
C ILE A 362 35.06 23.81 18.40
N ARG A 363 34.57 23.55 19.61
CA ARG A 363 34.05 24.59 20.51
C ARG A 363 35.23 25.40 21.04
N THR A 364 35.58 26.49 20.35
CA THR A 364 36.24 27.63 21.00
C THR A 364 35.21 28.75 21.10
N TYR A 365 35.09 29.34 22.28
CA TYR A 365 34.19 30.44 22.60
C TYR A 365 34.25 31.51 21.48
N SER A 366 33.11 31.81 20.84
CA SER A 366 32.94 32.94 19.92
C SER A 366 33.62 32.86 18.53
N SER A 367 33.25 31.89 17.69
CA SER A 367 32.88 32.09 16.26
C SER A 367 32.62 30.74 15.59
N MET A 368 31.55 30.65 14.79
CA MET A 368 31.16 29.43 14.08
C MET A 368 31.87 29.39 12.72
N THR A 369 33.15 29.00 12.72
CA THR A 369 33.92 28.75 11.48
C THR A 369 34.37 27.30 11.47
N GLY A 370 33.71 26.47 10.66
CA GLY A 370 34.05 25.06 10.46
C GLY A 370 35.11 24.89 9.38
N ASP A 371 36.15 24.10 9.68
CA ASP A 371 37.21 23.74 8.74
C ASP A 371 36.73 22.67 7.74
N TRP A 372 36.05 23.09 6.66
CA TRP A 372 35.52 22.21 5.59
C TRP A 372 36.60 21.42 4.82
N ILE A 373 37.87 21.75 5.02
CA ILE A 373 39.01 21.11 4.32
C ILE A 373 39.46 19.85 5.08
N SER A 374 39.28 19.79 6.40
CA SER A 374 39.63 18.64 7.23
C SER A 374 38.45 17.73 7.52
N SER A 375 37.25 18.29 7.67
CA SER A 375 35.99 17.54 7.75
C SER A 375 35.74 16.99 6.34
N LYS A 376 35.79 15.68 6.11
CA LYS A 376 35.59 15.07 4.78
C LYS A 376 34.12 14.70 4.57
N PRO A 377 33.21 15.65 4.25
CA PRO A 377 31.76 15.42 4.39
C PRO A 377 31.24 14.60 3.19
N ILE A 378 31.92 14.74 2.06
CA ILE A 378 31.64 14.05 0.80
C ILE A 378 31.90 12.54 0.96
N GLU A 379 32.97 12.15 1.67
CA GLU A 379 33.28 10.74 1.91
C GLU A 379 32.19 10.06 2.77
N ALA A 380 31.67 10.77 3.78
CA ALA A 380 30.55 10.29 4.60
C ALA A 380 29.23 10.20 3.81
N MET A 381 28.92 11.20 2.99
CA MET A 381 27.73 11.20 2.14
C MET A 381 27.77 10.07 1.09
N ILE A 382 28.93 9.83 0.47
CA ILE A 382 29.14 8.69 -0.44
C ILE A 382 28.95 7.36 0.32
N GLY A 383 29.42 7.26 1.57
CA GLY A 383 29.17 6.08 2.41
C GLY A 383 27.68 5.75 2.57
N VAL A 384 26.85 6.76 2.84
CA VAL A 384 25.39 6.56 2.94
C VAL A 384 24.78 6.17 1.60
N LEU A 385 25.13 6.86 0.52
CA LEU A 385 24.58 6.58 -0.82
C LEU A 385 25.02 5.21 -1.37
N THR A 386 26.24 4.77 -1.09
CA THR A 386 26.70 3.44 -1.51
C THR A 386 25.94 2.32 -0.81
N SER A 387 25.59 2.50 0.48
CA SER A 387 24.77 1.53 1.21
C SER A 387 23.35 1.43 0.65
N THR A 388 22.71 2.55 0.31
CA THR A 388 21.36 2.53 -0.30
C THR A 388 21.38 1.93 -1.70
N MET A 389 22.40 2.24 -2.50
CA MET A 389 22.60 1.61 -3.82
C MET A 389 22.82 0.10 -3.70
N ALA A 390 23.60 -0.38 -2.73
CA ALA A 390 23.81 -1.81 -2.52
C ALA A 390 22.50 -2.56 -2.22
N ILE A 391 21.60 -1.96 -1.42
CA ILE A 391 20.28 -2.51 -1.12
C ILE A 391 19.43 -2.58 -2.40
N ILE A 392 19.40 -1.50 -3.19
CA ILE A 392 18.64 -1.45 -4.45
C ILE A 392 19.19 -2.48 -5.44
N SER A 393 20.51 -2.62 -5.55
CA SER A 393 21.16 -3.61 -6.41
C SER A 393 20.87 -5.04 -5.98
N ALA A 394 20.91 -5.33 -4.67
CA ALA A 394 20.58 -6.65 -4.14
C ALA A 394 19.10 -6.99 -4.37
N ALA A 395 18.18 -6.05 -4.11
CA ALA A 395 16.76 -6.22 -4.39
C ALA A 395 16.48 -6.45 -5.89
N GLY A 396 17.12 -5.66 -6.76
CA GLY A 396 17.00 -5.82 -8.20
C GLY A 396 17.52 -7.17 -8.71
N LEU A 397 18.60 -7.69 -8.12
CA LEU A 397 19.10 -9.04 -8.43
C LEU A 397 18.12 -10.13 -8.00
N LEU A 398 17.54 -10.03 -6.80
CA LEU A 398 16.54 -10.98 -6.32
C LEU A 398 15.28 -10.99 -7.20
N PHE A 399 14.86 -9.81 -7.68
CA PHE A 399 13.76 -9.73 -8.66
C PHE A 399 14.13 -10.32 -10.01
N ALA A 400 15.38 -10.16 -10.46
CA ALA A 400 15.85 -10.80 -11.69
C ALA A 400 15.89 -12.34 -11.58
N LEU A 401 16.09 -12.86 -10.36
CA LEU A 401 16.02 -14.30 -10.06
C LEU A 401 14.57 -14.80 -9.89
N GLY A 402 13.57 -13.92 -9.92
CA GLY A 402 12.15 -14.28 -9.83
C GLY A 402 11.66 -14.53 -8.40
N GLU A 403 12.37 -14.08 -7.37
CA GLU A 403 11.93 -14.23 -5.99
C GLU A 403 10.74 -13.30 -5.66
N PRO A 404 9.63 -13.81 -5.08
CA PRO A 404 8.46 -13.01 -4.75
C PRO A 404 8.77 -12.04 -3.59
N PHE A 405 8.37 -10.78 -3.76
CA PHE A 405 8.61 -9.74 -2.76
C PHE A 405 7.55 -9.74 -1.66
N ILE A 406 7.98 -9.75 -0.40
CA ILE A 406 7.13 -9.62 0.80
C ILE A 406 7.31 -8.21 1.38
N TYR A 407 6.20 -7.53 1.69
CA TYR A 407 6.16 -6.12 2.10
C TYR A 407 6.55 -5.84 3.57
N GLN A 408 7.05 -6.83 4.32
CA GLN A 408 7.44 -6.67 5.72
C GLN A 408 8.95 -6.41 5.86
N LEU A 409 9.25 -5.25 6.42
CA LEU A 409 10.51 -4.49 6.35
C LEU A 409 11.78 -5.24 6.79
N THR A 410 12.84 -5.07 6.01
CA THR A 410 14.22 -5.39 6.36
C THR A 410 14.94 -4.13 6.83
N PHE A 411 15.35 -4.08 8.10
CA PHE A 411 16.23 -3.02 8.63
C PHE A 411 17.68 -3.51 8.69
N PHE A 412 18.63 -2.70 8.22
CA PHE A 412 20.05 -2.90 8.49
C PHE A 412 20.72 -1.61 8.96
N ALA A 413 21.50 -1.76 10.04
CA ALA A 413 22.49 -0.79 10.48
C ALA A 413 23.85 -1.19 9.91
N ALA A 414 24.54 -0.26 9.26
CA ALA A 414 25.95 -0.37 8.94
C ALA A 414 26.69 0.79 9.60
N ALA A 415 27.40 0.51 10.69
CA ALA A 415 28.36 1.44 11.27
C ALA A 415 29.76 1.04 10.78
N LYS A 416 30.38 1.89 9.96
CA LYS A 416 31.82 1.85 9.72
C LYS A 416 32.40 3.07 10.42
N THR A 417 33.11 2.86 11.52
CA THR A 417 33.82 3.92 12.24
C THR A 417 35.22 4.08 11.64
N PRO A 418 35.51 5.17 10.90
CA PRO A 418 36.88 5.65 10.80
C PRO A 418 37.23 6.39 12.09
N ASP A 419 38.46 6.22 12.55
CA ASP A 419 39.00 6.82 13.77
C ASP A 419 38.90 8.36 13.74
N ALA A 420 37.83 8.89 14.34
CA ALA A 420 37.66 10.32 14.57
C ALA A 420 38.04 10.67 16.01
N ILE A 421 38.98 11.59 16.17
CA ILE A 421 39.39 12.12 17.47
C ILE A 421 38.30 13.07 17.96
N SER A 422 37.48 12.58 18.89
CA SER A 422 36.29 13.25 19.43
C SER A 422 36.37 13.40 20.95
N PRO A 423 35.69 14.40 21.56
CA PRO A 423 35.49 14.53 23.01
C PRO A 423 35.05 13.24 23.73
N THR A 424 34.41 12.32 23.00
CA THR A 424 34.04 10.99 23.50
C THR A 424 35.26 10.16 23.89
N ARG A 425 36.39 10.22 23.17
CA ARG A 425 37.60 9.49 23.55
C ARG A 425 38.16 9.99 24.89
N HIS A 426 38.06 11.29 25.17
CA HIS A 426 38.46 11.83 26.47
C HIS A 426 37.55 11.29 27.58
N PHE A 427 36.23 11.34 27.39
CA PHE A 427 35.27 10.74 28.34
C PHE A 427 35.51 9.24 28.54
N PHE A 428 35.62 8.47 27.46
CA PHE A 428 35.79 7.02 27.52
C PHE A 428 37.12 6.61 28.15
N SER A 429 38.23 7.28 27.82
CA SER A 429 39.55 6.91 28.34
C SER A 429 39.81 7.43 29.76
N LYS A 430 39.33 8.62 30.12
CA LYS A 430 39.67 9.27 31.40
C LYS A 430 38.61 9.11 32.48
N ILE A 431 37.34 8.94 32.11
CA ILE A 431 36.22 8.89 33.07
C ILE A 431 35.61 7.48 33.09
N PHE A 432 35.22 6.94 31.93
CA PHE A 432 34.49 5.68 31.86
C PHE A 432 35.37 4.43 32.07
N ALA A 433 36.49 4.30 31.35
CA ALA A 433 37.39 3.16 31.46
C ALA A 433 37.93 2.94 32.89
N PRO A 434 38.47 3.96 33.59
CA PRO A 434 38.93 3.77 34.96
C PRO A 434 37.79 3.49 35.95
N PHE A 435 36.57 3.95 35.67
CA PHE A 435 35.39 3.59 36.47
C PHE A 435 35.01 2.11 36.32
N LEU A 436 35.08 1.56 35.10
CA LEU A 436 34.77 0.17 34.80
C LEU A 436 35.82 -0.81 35.36
N CYS A 437 37.10 -0.40 35.37
CA CYS A 437 38.22 -1.22 35.86
C CYS A 437 38.27 -1.36 37.39
N ARG A 438 37.46 -0.61 38.15
CA ARG A 438 37.36 -0.78 39.61
C ARG A 438 36.71 -2.14 39.93
N PRO A 439 37.30 -2.95 40.83
CA PRO A 439 36.81 -4.31 41.11
C PRO A 439 35.37 -4.33 41.65
N SER A 440 35.00 -3.34 42.47
CA SER A 440 33.63 -3.18 42.99
C SER A 440 32.61 -2.89 41.88
N THR A 441 32.97 -2.05 40.89
CA THR A 441 32.11 -1.73 39.74
C THR A 441 31.92 -2.95 38.85
N ARG A 442 32.98 -3.72 38.62
CA ARG A 442 32.92 -4.96 37.83
C ARG A 442 32.02 -6.00 38.50
N LEU A 443 32.11 -6.18 39.82
CA LEU A 443 31.23 -7.09 40.55
C LEU A 443 29.76 -6.63 40.47
N ALA A 444 29.51 -5.33 40.64
CA ALA A 444 28.16 -4.76 40.51
C ALA A 444 27.59 -4.97 39.10
N LEU A 445 28.40 -4.80 38.04
CA LEU A 445 27.99 -5.06 36.65
C LEU A 445 27.64 -6.54 36.42
N PHE A 446 28.42 -7.48 36.97
CA PHE A 446 28.09 -8.90 36.88
C PHE A 446 26.76 -9.23 37.56
N LEU A 447 26.50 -8.65 38.74
CA LEU A 447 25.23 -8.83 39.45
C LEU A 447 24.06 -8.23 38.66
N ILE A 448 24.20 -7.00 38.15
CA ILE A 448 23.18 -6.34 37.33
C ILE A 448 22.91 -7.16 36.06
N TYR A 449 23.95 -7.69 35.42
CA TYR A 449 23.81 -8.51 34.22
C TYR A 449 23.16 -9.87 34.52
N ALA A 450 23.46 -10.49 35.67
CA ALA A 450 22.79 -11.71 36.12
C ALA A 450 21.29 -11.47 36.37
N VAL A 451 20.94 -10.35 37.00
CA VAL A 451 19.54 -9.93 37.18
C VAL A 451 18.87 -9.67 35.83
N TYR A 452 19.56 -9.01 34.90
CA TYR A 452 19.06 -8.78 33.54
C TYR A 452 18.78 -10.11 32.80
N ILE A 453 19.71 -11.07 32.86
CA ILE A 453 19.52 -12.41 32.27
C ILE A 453 18.31 -13.10 32.90
N PHE A 454 18.19 -13.06 34.22
CA PHE A 454 17.06 -13.66 34.93
C PHE A 454 15.74 -13.05 34.50
N LEU A 455 15.65 -11.71 34.44
CA LEU A 455 14.46 -11.00 33.97
C LEU A 455 14.17 -11.27 32.49
N ALA A 456 15.19 -11.44 31.65
CA ALA A 456 15.02 -11.79 30.25
C ALA A 456 14.43 -13.19 30.09
N PHE A 457 14.96 -14.19 30.83
CA PHE A 457 14.39 -15.54 30.84
C PHE A 457 12.96 -15.56 31.37
N TYR A 458 12.71 -14.82 32.45
CA TYR A 458 11.36 -14.66 32.97
C TYR A 458 10.43 -14.04 31.91
N GLY A 459 10.84 -12.95 31.26
CA GLY A 459 10.10 -12.32 30.17
C GLY A 459 9.82 -13.27 28.99
N CYS A 460 10.80 -14.08 28.60
CA CYS A 460 10.61 -15.12 27.58
C CYS A 460 9.59 -16.18 28.00
N SER A 461 9.53 -16.55 29.29
CA SER A 461 8.55 -17.52 29.80
C SER A 461 7.11 -16.99 29.86
N LEU A 462 6.92 -15.67 29.87
CA LEU A 462 5.61 -15.01 29.83
C LEU A 462 5.08 -14.77 28.41
N LEU A 463 5.91 -14.99 27.39
CA LEU A 463 5.55 -14.66 26.01
C LEU A 463 4.47 -15.61 25.51
N ARG A 464 3.26 -15.08 25.28
CA ARG A 464 2.16 -15.82 24.66
C ARG A 464 2.14 -15.51 23.16
N PRO A 465 2.23 -16.51 22.28
CA PRO A 465 2.10 -16.29 20.85
C PRO A 465 0.67 -15.83 20.55
N ASN A 466 0.52 -14.61 20.03
CA ASN A 466 -0.79 -14.06 19.71
C ASN A 466 -0.72 -13.18 18.45
N LEU A 467 -0.95 -13.79 17.29
CA LEU A 467 -1.01 -13.08 16.00
C LEU A 467 -2.45 -13.05 15.52
N ILE A 468 -3.14 -11.96 15.81
CA ILE A 468 -4.56 -11.78 15.47
C ILE A 468 -4.68 -10.71 14.38
N PRO A 469 -5.55 -10.90 13.35
CA PRO A 469 -5.73 -9.95 12.27
C PRO A 469 -6.02 -8.50 12.71
N SER A 470 -6.71 -8.28 13.84
CA SER A 470 -6.98 -6.93 14.39
C SER A 470 -5.72 -6.11 14.69
N ARG A 471 -4.58 -6.76 14.93
CA ARG A 471 -3.29 -6.09 15.17
C ARG A 471 -2.50 -5.78 13.91
N LEU A 472 -2.92 -6.30 12.74
CA LEU A 472 -2.22 -6.12 11.47
C LEU A 472 -2.77 -4.95 10.65
N VAL A 473 -3.97 -4.48 10.98
CA VAL A 473 -4.68 -3.43 10.26
C VAL A 473 -4.39 -2.06 10.91
N VAL A 474 -4.52 -0.98 10.14
CA VAL A 474 -4.44 0.40 10.66
C VAL A 474 -5.49 0.60 11.77
N ASP A 475 -5.13 1.31 12.85
CA ASP A 475 -6.04 1.56 13.99
C ASP A 475 -7.35 2.27 13.59
N ASP A 476 -7.33 3.13 12.56
CA ASP A 476 -8.51 3.86 12.07
C ASP A 476 -9.36 3.08 11.06
N SER A 477 -9.06 1.80 10.81
CA SER A 477 -9.74 1.03 9.78
C SER A 477 -11.17 0.63 10.19
N PRO A 478 -12.18 0.81 9.31
CA PRO A 478 -13.54 0.34 9.59
C PRO A 478 -13.65 -1.19 9.70
N LEU A 479 -12.60 -1.92 9.30
CA LEU A 479 -12.52 -3.37 9.44
C LEU A 479 -12.31 -3.81 10.89
N LEU A 480 -11.77 -2.93 11.75
CA LEU A 480 -11.43 -3.25 13.14
C LEU A 480 -12.68 -3.63 13.95
N ASP A 481 -13.78 -2.91 13.74
CA ASP A 481 -15.09 -3.21 14.33
C ASP A 481 -15.55 -4.63 13.98
N TYR A 482 -15.43 -5.03 12.72
CA TYR A 482 -15.75 -6.40 12.30
C TYR A 482 -14.82 -7.43 12.95
N LEU A 483 -13.51 -7.17 12.98
CA LEU A 483 -12.52 -8.12 13.51
C LEU A 483 -12.74 -8.39 15.00
N HIS A 484 -13.04 -7.36 15.79
CA HIS A 484 -13.39 -7.53 17.20
C HIS A 484 -14.68 -8.32 17.41
N LEU A 485 -15.69 -8.13 16.55
CA LEU A 485 -16.91 -8.95 16.58
C LEU A 485 -16.63 -10.39 16.19
N ALA A 486 -15.79 -10.60 15.17
CA ALA A 486 -15.40 -11.93 14.73
C ALA A 486 -14.64 -12.69 15.83
N GLU A 487 -13.70 -12.03 16.50
CA GLU A 487 -12.94 -12.59 17.63
C GLU A 487 -13.84 -12.91 18.82
N GLY A 488 -14.70 -11.97 19.22
CA GLY A 488 -15.51 -12.10 20.42
C GLY A 488 -16.70 -13.05 20.29
N LYS A 489 -17.30 -13.15 19.09
CA LYS A 489 -18.55 -13.89 18.86
C LYS A 489 -18.37 -15.05 17.88
N ILE A 490 -17.89 -14.78 16.66
CA ILE A 490 -17.85 -15.77 15.58
C ILE A 490 -16.86 -16.90 15.88
N TRP A 491 -15.62 -16.56 16.22
CA TRP A 491 -14.56 -17.55 16.48
C TRP A 491 -14.69 -18.21 17.84
N ALA A 492 -15.36 -17.55 18.80
CA ALA A 492 -15.66 -18.12 20.12
C ALA A 492 -16.70 -19.26 20.05
N GLU A 493 -17.72 -19.13 19.19
CA GLU A 493 -18.74 -20.18 18.98
C GLU A 493 -18.27 -21.31 18.05
N GLY A 494 -17.15 -21.10 17.34
CA GLY A 494 -16.52 -22.10 16.47
C GLY A 494 -16.93 -22.01 15.00
N LEU A 495 -16.02 -22.38 14.12
CA LEU A 495 -16.23 -22.39 12.66
C LEU A 495 -16.69 -23.77 12.19
N ILE A 496 -17.42 -23.81 11.08
CA ILE A 496 -17.85 -25.08 10.47
C ILE A 496 -16.64 -25.77 9.83
N GLY A 497 -16.20 -26.88 10.42
CA GLY A 497 -15.25 -27.79 9.80
C GLY A 497 -15.93 -28.60 8.69
N ARG A 498 -15.37 -28.57 7.48
CA ARG A 498 -15.79 -29.45 6.38
C ARG A 498 -14.73 -30.52 6.18
N VAL A 499 -15.14 -31.78 6.21
CA VAL A 499 -14.25 -32.92 5.96
C VAL A 499 -14.46 -33.39 4.54
N TYR A 500 -13.41 -33.34 3.74
CA TYR A 500 -13.39 -33.86 2.38
C TYR A 500 -12.67 -35.21 2.40
N VAL A 501 -13.33 -36.25 1.87
CA VAL A 501 -12.75 -37.59 1.77
C VAL A 501 -12.13 -37.74 0.39
N ASN A 502 -10.79 -37.75 0.32
CA ASN A 502 -10.07 -38.02 -0.91
C ASN A 502 -10.04 -39.52 -1.20
N ASN A 503 -10.25 -39.92 -2.47
CA ASN A 503 -10.38 -41.33 -2.88
C ASN A 503 -11.40 -42.11 -2.06
N ALA A 504 -12.65 -41.62 -2.03
CA ALA A 504 -13.73 -42.28 -1.31
C ALA A 504 -13.92 -43.74 -1.78
N PRO A 505 -14.18 -44.69 -0.86
CA PRO A 505 -14.46 -46.07 -1.22
C PRO A 505 -15.74 -46.17 -2.05
N ASP A 506 -15.87 -47.23 -2.84
CA ASP A 506 -17.07 -47.50 -3.63
C ASP A 506 -18.25 -47.86 -2.72
N PHE A 507 -19.06 -46.85 -2.40
CA PHE A 507 -20.24 -46.97 -1.53
C PHE A 507 -21.32 -47.89 -2.13
N SER A 508 -21.25 -48.26 -3.42
CA SER A 508 -22.21 -49.16 -4.03
C SER A 508 -22.03 -50.63 -3.63
N LYS A 509 -20.81 -51.03 -3.22
CA LYS A 509 -20.49 -52.43 -2.87
C LYS A 509 -20.83 -52.79 -1.43
N HIS A 510 -20.84 -51.81 -0.53
CA HIS A 510 -21.12 -51.99 0.90
C HIS A 510 -22.10 -50.93 1.41
N PRO A 511 -23.38 -50.98 0.99
CA PRO A 511 -24.38 -49.97 1.36
C PRO A 511 -24.63 -49.90 2.89
N GLU A 512 -24.39 -50.99 3.62
CA GLU A 512 -24.57 -51.07 5.07
C GLU A 512 -23.63 -50.13 5.85
N GLN A 513 -22.51 -49.69 5.27
CA GLN A 513 -21.58 -48.74 5.88
C GLN A 513 -22.01 -47.26 5.72
N THR A 514 -23.03 -46.99 4.91
CA THR A 514 -23.55 -45.63 4.67
C THR A 514 -24.77 -45.29 5.53
N THR A 515 -25.48 -46.31 6.03
CA THR A 515 -26.58 -46.18 6.98
C THR A 515 -26.05 -46.20 8.40
N TYR A 516 -25.60 -45.05 8.90
CA TYR A 516 -25.56 -44.84 10.34
C TYR A 516 -26.94 -44.38 10.80
N GLU A 517 -27.60 -45.20 11.61
CA GLU A 517 -28.71 -44.76 12.47
C GLU A 517 -28.14 -43.72 13.45
N TYR A 518 -28.71 -42.51 13.41
CA TYR A 518 -28.47 -41.44 14.39
C TYR A 518 -29.58 -41.43 15.43
#